data_AF-A0A516AGP4-F1
#
_entry.id   AF-A0A516AGP4-F1
#
_cell.length_a   1.000
_cell.length_b   1.000
_cell.length_c   1.000
_cell.angle_alpha   90.00
_cell.angle_beta   90.00
_cell.angle_gamma   90.00
#
_symmetry.space_group_name_H-M   'P 1'
#
loop_
_entity.id
_entity.type
_entity.pdbx_description
1 polymer ?
#
loop_
_entity_poly.entity_id
_entity_poly.type
_entity_poly.pdbx_seq_one_letter_code
_entity_poly.pdbx_strand_id
1 'polypeptide(L)'
;MLAFDEGEQVFVPFGSNRTVAQAGDPNRHLCFVAFDLLYYMDEEGQVWDLRRTKFQARRELLEKVVVPKDRWLEVAPSMITTSASEVQSRLEGAMDNREEGLVIKDVSSRYWFNARKKGWYKIKPEYEGISETLDFLVIGAYFGDSQKRRGGLGTSTDLADNVSQFLLAALQGNGKEGG
;
A
#
# COMPACT_ATOMS: atom_id res chain seq x y z
N MET A 1 -3.63 -7.19 4.80
CA MET A 1 -4.76 -8.00 4.28
C MET A 1 -5.10 -7.48 2.91
N LEU A 2 -5.36 -8.40 1.98
CA LEU A 2 -5.80 -8.13 0.62
C LEU A 2 -7.17 -8.77 0.43
N ALA A 3 -8.08 -8.13 -0.31
CA ALA A 3 -9.32 -8.75 -0.73
C ALA A 3 -9.05 -9.63 -1.95
N PHE A 4 -9.57 -10.85 -1.96
CA PHE A 4 -9.46 -11.79 -3.06
C PHE A 4 -10.86 -12.12 -3.59
N ASP A 5 -10.99 -12.22 -4.91
CA ASP A 5 -12.23 -12.61 -5.60
C ASP A 5 -12.05 -14.02 -6.17
N GLU A 6 -12.86 -14.97 -5.70
CA GLU A 6 -12.79 -16.38 -6.13
C GLU A 6 -13.29 -16.58 -7.57
N GLY A 7 -14.19 -15.72 -8.05
CA GLY A 7 -14.73 -15.83 -9.42
C GLY A 7 -13.70 -15.46 -10.47
N GLU A 8 -13.00 -14.35 -10.24
CA GLU A 8 -11.99 -13.82 -11.16
C GLU A 8 -10.55 -14.33 -10.87
N GLN A 9 -10.35 -14.99 -9.73
CA GLN A 9 -9.04 -15.48 -9.26
C GLN A 9 -7.97 -14.38 -9.14
N VAL A 10 -8.39 -13.17 -8.75
CA VAL A 10 -7.50 -12.00 -8.61
C VAL A 10 -7.64 -11.30 -7.26
N PHE A 11 -6.57 -10.62 -6.85
CA PHE A 11 -6.66 -9.65 -5.76
C PHE A 11 -7.39 -8.40 -6.24
N VAL A 12 -8.35 -7.95 -5.44
CA VAL A 12 -9.16 -6.77 -5.72
C VAL A 12 -8.37 -5.51 -5.33
N PRO A 13 -8.51 -4.40 -6.07
CA PRO A 13 -7.82 -3.14 -5.75
C PRO A 13 -8.06 -2.65 -4.33
N PHE A 14 -7.09 -1.87 -3.84
CA PHE A 14 -7.15 -1.23 -2.53
C PHE A 14 -8.40 -0.34 -2.37
N GLY A 15 -9.01 -0.38 -1.18
CA GLY A 15 -10.28 0.31 -0.88
C GLY A 15 -11.48 -0.63 -0.74
N SER A 16 -11.40 -1.84 -1.32
CA SER A 16 -12.44 -2.88 -1.23
C SER A 16 -12.43 -3.67 0.08
N ASN A 17 -11.28 -3.73 0.78
CA ASN A 17 -11.06 -4.54 1.99
C ASN A 17 -12.14 -4.34 3.06
N ARG A 18 -12.54 -3.09 3.31
CA ARG A 18 -13.56 -2.79 4.33
C ARG A 18 -14.91 -3.36 3.94
N THR A 19 -15.27 -3.21 2.67
CA THR A 19 -16.52 -3.74 2.13
C THR A 19 -16.54 -5.26 2.22
N VAL A 20 -15.47 -5.93 1.77
CA VAL A 20 -15.38 -7.41 1.84
C VAL A 20 -15.44 -7.91 3.29
N ALA A 21 -14.77 -7.24 4.22
CA ALA A 21 -14.83 -7.59 5.64
C ALA A 21 -16.24 -7.48 6.25
N GLN A 22 -17.10 -6.63 5.69
CA GLN A 22 -18.44 -6.32 6.21
C GLN A 22 -19.57 -7.00 5.42
N ALA A 23 -19.37 -7.26 4.13
CA ALA A 23 -20.45 -7.56 3.18
C ALA A 23 -20.88 -9.03 3.16
N GLY A 24 -20.15 -9.96 3.80
CA GLY A 24 -20.52 -11.38 3.78
C GLY A 24 -20.64 -11.97 2.36
N ASP A 25 -19.96 -11.35 1.38
CA ASP A 25 -19.96 -11.78 -0.01
C ASP A 25 -19.30 -13.17 -0.09
N PRO A 26 -20.05 -14.22 -0.50
CA PRO A 26 -19.52 -15.58 -0.50
C PRO A 26 -18.39 -15.78 -1.51
N ASN A 27 -18.27 -14.91 -2.52
CA ASN A 27 -17.25 -15.02 -3.56
C ASN A 27 -15.98 -14.22 -3.22
N ARG A 28 -15.97 -13.50 -2.09
CA ARG A 28 -14.84 -12.64 -1.71
C ARG A 28 -14.45 -12.85 -0.27
N HIS A 29 -13.14 -12.97 -0.06
CA HIS A 29 -12.59 -13.10 1.29
C HIS A 29 -11.30 -12.31 1.43
N LEU A 30 -10.82 -12.25 2.67
CA LEU A 30 -9.57 -11.58 3.00
C LEU A 30 -8.43 -12.60 3.03
N CYS A 31 -7.37 -12.30 2.29
CA CYS A 31 -6.09 -12.98 2.38
C CYS A 31 -5.16 -12.22 3.33
N PHE A 32 -4.59 -12.92 4.31
CA PHE A 32 -3.51 -12.40 5.14
C PHE A 32 -2.15 -12.70 4.50
N VAL A 33 -1.54 -11.69 3.91
CA VAL A 33 -0.18 -11.78 3.35
C VAL A 33 0.83 -11.32 4.41
N ALA A 34 1.48 -12.27 5.07
CA ALA A 34 2.46 -12.07 6.13
C ALA A 34 3.81 -11.63 5.57
N PHE A 35 4.46 -10.63 6.19
CA PHE A 35 5.71 -10.06 5.68
C PHE A 35 6.83 -9.91 6.72
N ASP A 36 6.54 -10.14 8.00
CA ASP A 36 7.51 -10.11 9.11
C ASP A 36 6.96 -10.93 10.30
N LEU A 37 7.86 -11.34 11.20
CA LEU A 37 7.56 -12.09 12.42
C LEU A 37 8.25 -11.40 13.61
N LEU A 38 7.46 -10.90 14.56
CA LEU A 38 7.99 -10.12 15.69
C LEU A 38 8.10 -10.91 16.99
N TYR A 39 7.19 -11.85 17.18
CA TYR A 39 7.16 -12.75 18.31
C TYR A 39 6.91 -14.15 17.79
N TYR A 40 7.54 -15.13 18.43
CA TYR A 40 7.37 -16.53 18.13
C TYR A 40 7.22 -17.29 19.44
N MET A 41 6.26 -18.19 19.49
CA MET A 41 6.13 -19.16 20.59
C MET A 41 6.53 -20.51 20.03
N ASP A 42 7.50 -21.17 20.64
CA ASP A 42 7.88 -22.53 20.25
C ASP A 42 6.90 -23.56 20.81
N GLU A 43 7.15 -24.84 20.48
CA GLU A 43 6.31 -25.96 20.88
C GLU A 43 6.35 -26.20 22.39
N GLU A 44 7.45 -25.80 23.05
CA GLU A 44 7.63 -25.82 24.49
C GLU A 44 6.90 -24.67 25.22
N GLY A 45 6.31 -23.74 24.46
CA GLY A 45 5.56 -22.59 25.00
C GLY A 45 6.44 -21.40 25.38
N GLN A 46 7.73 -21.42 25.07
CA GLN A 46 8.64 -20.32 25.29
C GLN A 46 8.40 -19.23 24.23
N VAL A 47 8.25 -17.99 24.71
CA VAL A 47 8.05 -16.83 23.84
C VAL A 47 9.38 -16.16 23.55
N TRP A 48 9.64 -15.95 22.26
CA TRP A 48 10.83 -15.31 21.70
C TRP A 48 10.47 -13.93 21.16
N ASP A 49 11.10 -12.89 21.70
CA ASP A 49 11.04 -11.53 21.16
C ASP A 49 12.08 -11.34 20.05
N LEU A 50 11.62 -11.26 18.81
CA LEU A 50 12.47 -11.18 17.63
C LEU A 50 12.73 -9.75 17.19
N ARG A 51 12.20 -8.72 17.87
CA ARG A 51 12.28 -7.33 17.41
C ARG A 51 13.73 -6.84 17.24
N ARG A 52 14.64 -7.32 18.09
CA ARG A 52 16.09 -7.00 18.04
C ARG A 52 16.89 -7.95 17.15
N THR A 53 16.25 -8.93 16.54
CA THR A 53 16.84 -9.86 15.58
C THR A 53 16.88 -9.20 14.19
N LYS A 54 17.87 -9.56 13.35
CA LYS A 54 17.98 -9.05 11.97
C LYS A 54 16.81 -9.53 11.11
N PHE A 55 16.38 -8.71 10.14
CA PHE A 55 15.23 -9.01 9.28
C PHE A 55 15.38 -10.34 8.56
N GLN A 56 16.58 -10.66 8.06
CA GLN A 56 16.86 -11.94 7.40
C GLN A 56 16.45 -13.14 8.27
N ALA A 57 16.92 -13.21 9.52
CA ALA A 57 16.59 -14.33 10.40
C ALA A 57 15.09 -14.37 10.79
N ARG A 58 14.45 -13.19 10.94
CA ARG A 58 12.99 -13.13 11.17
C ARG A 58 12.22 -13.66 9.96
N ARG A 59 12.69 -13.36 8.75
CA ARG A 59 12.10 -13.79 7.49
C ARG A 59 12.26 -15.29 7.27
N GLU A 60 13.45 -15.84 7.51
CA GLU A 60 13.71 -17.28 7.45
C GLU A 60 12.84 -18.05 8.44
N LEU A 61 12.63 -17.51 9.65
CA LEU A 61 11.74 -18.12 10.63
C LEU A 61 10.27 -18.00 10.20
N LEU A 62 9.84 -16.83 9.70
CA LEU A 62 8.49 -16.63 9.16
C LEU A 62 8.11 -17.70 8.12
N GLU A 63 9.01 -17.98 7.18
CA GLU A 63 8.80 -18.97 6.11
C GLU A 63 8.73 -20.42 6.64
N LYS A 64 9.35 -20.70 7.78
CA LYS A 64 9.28 -22.02 8.44
C LYS A 64 8.00 -22.20 9.26
N VAL A 65 7.53 -21.14 9.92
CA VAL A 65 6.41 -21.23 10.87
C VAL A 65 5.05 -21.03 10.22
N VAL A 66 4.99 -20.25 9.14
CA VAL A 66 3.74 -20.04 8.41
C VAL A 66 3.56 -21.21 7.46
N VAL A 67 2.51 -21.99 7.68
CA VAL A 67 2.01 -22.98 6.72
C VAL A 67 1.05 -22.26 5.76
N PRO A 68 1.45 -21.99 4.50
CA PRO A 68 0.62 -21.21 3.61
C PRO A 68 -0.67 -21.95 3.28
N LYS A 69 -1.78 -21.21 3.23
CA LYS A 69 -3.04 -21.63 2.66
C LYS A 69 -3.33 -20.69 1.50
N ASP A 70 -3.26 -21.23 0.29
CA ASP A 70 -3.40 -20.45 -0.94
C ASP A 70 -4.59 -19.49 -0.87
N ARG A 71 -4.36 -18.20 -1.14
CA ARG A 71 -5.34 -17.11 -1.10
C ARG A 71 -6.02 -16.84 0.25
N TRP A 72 -5.55 -17.44 1.35
CA TRP A 72 -6.06 -17.19 2.71
C TRP A 72 -4.97 -16.70 3.67
N LEU A 73 -3.84 -17.39 3.67
CA LEU A 73 -2.66 -17.07 4.47
C LEU A 73 -1.44 -17.33 3.60
N GLU A 74 -0.76 -16.27 3.22
CA GLU A 74 0.42 -16.35 2.36
C GLU A 74 1.59 -15.62 3.01
N VAL A 75 2.79 -15.97 2.58
CA VAL A 75 3.99 -15.19 2.90
C VAL A 75 4.28 -14.29 1.70
N ALA A 76 4.45 -12.99 1.94
CA ALA A 76 4.73 -12.00 0.91
C ALA A 76 5.94 -12.45 0.07
N PRO A 77 5.84 -12.46 -1.27
CA PRO A 77 6.98 -12.81 -2.12
C PRO A 77 8.13 -11.82 -1.91
N SER A 78 9.36 -12.32 -1.91
CA SER A 78 10.54 -11.49 -1.70
C SER A 78 11.75 -12.04 -2.44
N MET A 79 12.76 -11.18 -2.63
CA MET A 79 14.02 -11.51 -3.27
C MET A 79 15.12 -10.71 -2.57
N ILE A 80 16.28 -11.34 -2.38
CA ILE A 80 17.48 -10.65 -1.89
C ILE A 80 18.28 -10.22 -3.12
N THR A 81 18.61 -8.95 -3.20
CA THR A 81 19.46 -8.41 -4.26
C THR A 81 20.36 -7.30 -3.72
N THR A 82 21.50 -7.12 -4.38
CA THR A 82 22.38 -5.96 -4.22
C THR A 82 22.44 -5.12 -5.50
N SER A 83 21.69 -5.49 -6.54
CA SER A 83 21.71 -4.83 -7.85
C SER A 83 20.56 -3.83 -7.98
N ALA A 84 20.89 -2.58 -8.34
CA ALA A 84 19.89 -1.56 -8.64
C ALA A 84 19.07 -1.90 -9.90
N SER A 85 19.68 -2.56 -10.90
CA SER A 85 18.97 -2.94 -12.13
C SER A 85 17.89 -4.00 -11.88
N GLU A 86 18.14 -4.94 -10.97
CA GLU A 86 17.14 -5.93 -10.58
C GLU A 86 15.96 -5.28 -9.84
N VAL A 87 16.24 -4.28 -8.99
CA VAL A 87 15.18 -3.51 -8.33
C VAL A 87 14.31 -2.79 -9.37
N GLN A 88 14.91 -2.18 -10.39
CA GLN A 88 14.17 -1.48 -11.44
C GLN A 88 13.31 -2.42 -12.29
N SER A 89 13.87 -3.54 -12.75
CA SER A 89 13.11 -4.57 -13.49
C SER A 89 11.92 -5.11 -12.67
N ARG A 90 12.08 -5.24 -11.34
CA ARG A 90 10.97 -5.64 -10.46
C ARG A 90 9.94 -4.55 -10.27
N LEU A 91 10.33 -3.29 -10.30
CA LEU A 91 9.41 -2.16 -10.23
C LEU A 91 8.58 -2.08 -11.50
N GLU A 92 9.18 -2.29 -12.67
CA GLU A 92 8.49 -2.40 -13.96
C GLU A 92 7.46 -3.54 -13.94
N GLY A 93 7.85 -4.74 -13.48
CA GLY A 93 6.91 -5.84 -13.34
C GLY A 93 5.76 -5.57 -12.35
N ALA A 94 6.02 -4.82 -11.27
CA ALA A 94 4.98 -4.37 -10.35
C ALA A 94 3.99 -3.41 -11.04
N MET A 95 4.47 -2.53 -11.93
CA MET A 95 3.62 -1.66 -12.74
C MET A 95 2.73 -2.45 -13.70
N ASP A 96 3.30 -3.43 -14.40
CA ASP A 96 2.56 -4.28 -15.33
C ASP A 96 1.44 -5.05 -14.62
N ASN A 97 1.69 -5.47 -13.38
CA ASN A 97 0.71 -6.13 -12.50
C ASN A 97 -0.26 -5.15 -11.81
N ARG A 98 -0.17 -3.84 -12.08
CA ARG A 98 -0.96 -2.78 -11.42
C ARG A 98 -0.82 -2.77 -9.89
N GLU A 99 0.35 -3.14 -9.39
CA GLU A 99 0.70 -3.06 -7.98
C GLU A 99 1.10 -1.63 -7.60
N GLU A 100 1.05 -1.30 -6.30
CA GLU A 100 1.41 0.04 -5.80
C GLU A 100 2.93 0.32 -5.92
N GLY A 101 3.76 -0.71 -5.98
CA GLY A 101 5.21 -0.61 -6.02
C GLY A 101 5.91 -1.63 -5.10
N LEU A 102 7.16 -1.34 -4.73
CA LEU A 102 8.02 -2.25 -3.98
C LEU A 102 8.27 -1.75 -2.54
N VAL A 103 8.48 -2.72 -1.64
CA VAL A 103 9.03 -2.46 -0.30
C VAL A 103 10.43 -3.05 -0.22
N ILE A 104 11.43 -2.18 -0.08
CA ILE A 104 12.83 -2.57 0.08
C ILE A 104 13.16 -2.62 1.56
N LYS A 105 13.70 -3.75 2.01
CA LYS A 105 14.10 -3.98 3.40
C LYS A 105 15.58 -4.35 3.46
N ASP A 106 16.34 -3.62 4.27
CA ASP A 106 17.70 -3.98 4.63
C ASP A 106 17.68 -5.28 5.44
N VAL A 107 18.37 -6.31 4.94
CA VAL A 107 18.48 -7.65 5.54
C VAL A 107 19.01 -7.62 6.96
N SER A 108 19.83 -6.62 7.29
CA SER A 108 20.44 -6.42 8.60
C SER A 108 19.56 -5.60 9.57
N SER A 109 18.47 -5.02 9.08
CA SER A 109 17.61 -4.14 9.87
C SER A 109 16.87 -4.88 11.00
N ARG A 110 16.79 -4.21 12.15
CA ARG A 110 15.94 -4.60 13.28
C ARG A 110 14.56 -3.97 13.13
N TYR A 111 13.57 -4.53 13.82
CA TYR A 111 12.24 -3.92 13.85
C TYR A 111 12.20 -2.75 14.83
N TRP A 112 11.76 -1.58 14.36
CA TRP A 112 11.65 -0.36 15.17
C TRP A 112 10.22 0.16 15.17
N PHE A 113 9.63 0.32 16.36
CA PHE A 113 8.30 0.89 16.50
C PHE A 113 8.27 2.35 16.09
N ASN A 114 7.25 2.72 15.33
CA ASN A 114 6.95 4.10 14.93
C ASN A 114 8.14 4.84 14.28
N ALA A 115 9.11 4.11 13.74
CA ALA A 115 10.29 4.70 13.13
C ALA A 115 10.08 4.85 11.63
N ARG A 116 10.34 6.06 11.12
CA ARG A 116 10.45 6.30 9.68
C ARG A 116 11.91 6.09 9.26
N LYS A 117 12.14 5.40 8.14
CA LYS A 117 13.47 5.23 7.50
C LYS A 117 14.52 4.50 8.36
N LYS A 118 14.19 3.32 8.91
CA LYS A 118 15.13 2.43 9.64
C LYS A 118 15.42 1.14 8.87
N GLY A 119 15.82 1.27 7.61
CA GLY A 119 16.12 0.16 6.73
C GLY A 119 14.92 -0.36 5.93
N TRP A 120 13.75 0.28 6.02
CA TRP A 120 12.56 -0.07 5.25
C TRP A 120 12.17 1.13 4.39
N TYR A 121 12.08 0.91 3.08
CA TYR A 121 11.85 1.93 2.07
C TYR A 121 10.70 1.48 1.17
N LYS A 122 9.90 2.45 0.72
CA LYS A 122 8.86 2.23 -0.27
C LYS A 122 9.32 2.90 -1.55
N ILE A 123 9.31 2.17 -2.65
CA ILE A 123 9.54 2.71 -3.99
C ILE A 123 8.26 2.51 -4.77
N LYS A 124 7.85 3.56 -5.46
CA LYS A 124 6.64 3.56 -6.27
C LYS A 124 6.91 4.21 -7.62
N PRO A 125 6.21 3.78 -8.68
CA PRO A 125 6.39 4.32 -10.03
C PRO A 125 6.21 5.83 -10.13
N GLU A 126 5.30 6.43 -9.36
CA GLU A 126 5.06 7.88 -9.39
C GLU A 126 6.30 8.71 -8.99
N TYR A 127 7.28 8.11 -8.30
CA TYR A 127 8.52 8.78 -7.94
C TYR A 127 9.53 8.88 -9.10
N GLU A 128 9.35 8.09 -10.17
CA GLU A 128 10.19 8.16 -11.38
C GLU A 128 9.66 9.17 -12.42
N GLY A 129 8.73 10.05 -12.03
CA GLY A 129 8.16 11.06 -12.92
C GLY A 129 7.03 10.52 -13.81
N ILE A 130 6.65 9.25 -13.64
CA ILE A 130 5.44 8.64 -14.22
C ILE A 130 4.26 8.99 -13.30
N SER A 131 4.01 10.28 -13.09
CA SER A 131 2.73 10.71 -12.55
C SER A 131 1.86 11.06 -13.75
N GLU A 132 0.77 10.33 -13.96
CA GLU A 132 -0.29 10.78 -14.87
C GLU A 132 -0.81 12.12 -14.33
N THR A 133 -0.42 13.20 -14.98
CA THR A 133 -1.02 14.51 -14.74
C THR A 133 -2.37 14.52 -15.45
N LEU A 134 -3.44 14.66 -14.67
CA LEU A 134 -4.79 14.76 -15.21
C LEU A 134 -5.21 16.22 -15.23
N ASP A 135 -5.63 16.69 -16.41
CA ASP A 135 -6.22 18.02 -16.57
C ASP A 135 -7.71 17.98 -16.23
N PHE A 136 -8.12 18.79 -15.25
CA PHE A 136 -9.50 18.91 -14.81
C PHE A 136 -10.00 20.35 -14.97
N LEU A 137 -11.29 20.51 -15.24
CA LEU A 137 -11.98 21.80 -15.21
C LEU A 137 -12.70 21.97 -13.87
N VAL A 138 -12.43 23.07 -13.17
CA VAL A 138 -13.21 23.45 -11.99
C VAL A 138 -14.56 23.99 -12.45
N ILE A 139 -15.65 23.32 -12.07
CA ILE A 139 -17.02 23.70 -12.46
C ILE A 139 -17.87 24.20 -11.28
N GLY A 140 -17.34 24.15 -10.07
CA GLY A 140 -18.03 24.63 -8.88
C GLY A 140 -17.19 24.46 -7.61
N ALA A 141 -17.72 24.92 -6.48
CA ALA A 141 -17.07 24.86 -5.18
C ALA A 141 -18.07 24.86 -4.03
N TYR A 142 -17.69 24.26 -2.89
CA TYR A 142 -18.42 24.36 -1.63
C TYR A 142 -17.60 25.13 -0.59
N PHE A 143 -18.27 26.07 0.08
CA PHE A 143 -17.70 26.73 1.25
C PHE A 143 -17.63 25.74 2.41
N GLY A 144 -16.47 25.70 3.07
CA GLY A 144 -16.32 24.97 4.31
C GLY A 144 -17.10 25.66 5.42
N ASP A 145 -17.69 24.88 6.32
CA ASP A 145 -18.24 25.43 7.54
C ASP A 145 -17.09 25.95 8.42
N SER A 146 -17.24 27.18 8.90
CA SER A 146 -16.17 28.13 9.22
C SER A 146 -15.03 27.71 10.21
N GLN A 147 -13.89 28.41 10.08
CA GLN A 147 -12.96 28.84 11.14
C GLN A 147 -12.00 27.86 11.87
N LYS A 148 -11.61 26.72 11.31
CA LYS A 148 -10.44 25.97 11.86
C LYS A 148 -9.51 25.41 10.80
N ARG A 149 -8.88 26.28 9.99
CA ARG A 149 -7.61 25.90 9.36
C ARG A 149 -6.50 25.97 10.41
N ARG A 150 -5.97 24.80 10.76
CA ARG A 150 -4.75 24.62 11.54
C ARG A 150 -3.61 25.38 10.85
N GLY A 151 -3.16 26.49 11.44
CA GLY A 151 -1.81 27.02 11.18
C GLY A 151 -1.65 28.41 10.56
N GLY A 152 -2.59 29.35 10.73
CA GLY A 152 -2.36 30.73 10.31
C GLY A 152 -3.18 31.73 11.10
N LEU A 153 -2.49 32.67 11.76
CA LEU A 153 -3.08 33.85 12.37
C LEU A 153 -3.55 34.79 11.24
N GLY A 154 -4.80 34.65 10.80
CA GLY A 154 -5.34 35.50 9.73
C GLY A 154 -6.78 35.14 9.42
N THR A 155 -7.72 35.92 9.95
CA THR A 155 -9.10 35.95 9.49
C THR A 155 -9.12 36.62 8.12
N SER A 156 -8.85 35.84 7.06
CA SER A 156 -9.07 36.34 5.71
C SER A 156 -10.56 36.52 5.46
N THR A 157 -10.95 37.69 4.96
CA THR A 157 -12.32 38.01 4.55
C THR A 157 -12.57 37.63 3.10
N ASP A 158 -11.58 37.08 2.40
CA ASP A 158 -11.76 36.62 1.02
C ASP A 158 -12.62 35.34 1.01
N LEU A 159 -13.71 35.37 0.23
CA LEU A 159 -14.59 34.23 0.01
C LEU A 159 -13.81 33.03 -0.52
N ALA A 160 -12.78 33.26 -1.34
CA ALA A 160 -11.95 32.20 -1.90
C ALA A 160 -11.22 31.38 -0.81
N ASP A 161 -10.85 32.00 0.31
CA ASP A 161 -10.13 31.34 1.41
C ASP A 161 -11.03 30.38 2.22
N ASN A 162 -12.35 30.52 2.07
CA ASN A 162 -13.34 29.67 2.73
C ASN A 162 -13.81 28.51 1.85
N VAL A 163 -13.30 28.38 0.62
CA VAL A 163 -13.57 27.20 -0.22
C VAL A 163 -12.83 26.00 0.36
N SER A 164 -13.56 24.91 0.64
CA SER A 164 -12.99 23.67 1.19
C SER A 164 -12.98 22.52 0.19
N GLN A 165 -13.86 22.57 -0.80
CA GLN A 165 -14.05 21.51 -1.78
C GLN A 165 -14.30 22.14 -3.15
N PHE A 166 -13.63 21.61 -4.17
CA PHE A 166 -13.85 21.97 -5.57
C PHE A 166 -14.59 20.83 -6.27
N LEU A 167 -15.56 21.19 -7.09
CA LEU A 167 -16.20 20.26 -8.02
C LEU A 167 -15.39 20.27 -9.32
N LEU A 168 -14.81 19.12 -9.64
CA LEU A 168 -13.97 18.93 -10.82
C LEU A 168 -14.76 18.16 -11.89
N ALA A 169 -14.65 18.60 -13.13
CA ALA A 169 -15.12 17.89 -14.31
C ALA A 169 -13.93 17.41 -15.13
N ALA A 170 -14.02 16.18 -15.64
CA ALA A 170 -13.14 15.65 -16.67
C ALA A 170 -13.98 15.28 -17.90
N LEU A 171 -13.47 15.58 -19.09
CA LEU A 171 -14.07 15.10 -20.33
C LEU A 171 -13.52 13.71 -20.62
N GLN A 172 -14.39 12.70 -20.69
CA GLN A 172 -13.99 11.39 -21.16
C GLN A 172 -13.72 11.45 -22.66
N GLY A 173 -12.45 11.30 -23.05
CA GLY A 173 -12.07 11.22 -24.45
C GLY A 173 -12.63 9.93 -25.07
N ASN A 174 -13.47 10.05 -26.10
CA ASN A 174 -13.77 8.91 -26.97
C ASN A 174 -12.51 8.63 -27.79
N GLY A 175 -11.73 7.62 -27.37
CA GLY A 175 -10.54 7.18 -28.10
C GLY A 175 -10.92 6.93 -29.56
N LYS A 176 -10.39 7.75 -30.47
CA LYS A 176 -10.36 7.37 -31.89
C LYS A 176 -9.24 6.36 -32.01
N GLU A 177 -9.59 5.09 -32.26
CA GLU A 177 -8.67 4.12 -32.83
C GLU A 177 -8.15 4.73 -34.15
N GLY A 178 -6.88 5.14 -34.14
CA GLY A 178 -6.20 5.62 -35.35
C GLY A 178 -5.82 4.42 -36.21
N GLY A 179 -6.34 4.39 -37.43
CA GLY A 179 -5.85 3.54 -38.52
C GLY A 179 -4.63 4.14 -39.23
#